data_AF-A0A429MIQ4-F1
#
_entry.id   AF-A0A429MIQ4-F1
#
_cell.length_a   1.000
_cell.length_b   1.000
_cell.length_c   1.000
_cell.angle_alpha   90.00
_cell.angle_beta   90.00
_cell.angle_gamma   90.00
#
_symmetry.space_group_name_H-M   'P 1'
#
loop_
_entity.id
_entity.type
_entity.pdbx_description
1 polymer ?
#
loop_
_entity_poly.entity_id
_entity_poly.type
_entity_poly.pdbx_seq_one_letter_code
_entity_poly.pdbx_strand_id
1 'polypeptide(L)'
;NAMNLYGAVLSCITSIQTFAGQWMPSRNIRVVLSIIVLVLATLTALWASSNFISFFLNVIFALLFILVPWVSINLLDFYVVNKKSYDIQSIFARDGGIYGKFNAKALTAYFIGIAVQIPFLKNAFFTGALADVIPDADISWVIGLVVSLVVYYVFNLGKIKCSAPALNAKLPQ
;
A
#
# COMPACT_ATOMS: atom_id res chain seq x y z
N ASN A 1 3.70 19.26 15.07
CA ASN A 1 3.43 19.73 13.69
C ASN A 1 4.62 19.72 12.74
N ALA A 2 5.86 19.95 13.18
CA ALA A 2 7.02 19.88 12.29
C ALA A 2 7.25 18.49 11.65
N MET A 3 7.03 17.40 12.39
CA MET A 3 7.24 16.03 11.88
C MET A 3 6.22 15.63 10.80
N ASN A 4 4.94 16.03 10.93
CA ASN A 4 3.91 15.76 9.92
C ASN A 4 4.15 16.57 8.64
N LEU A 5 4.56 17.83 8.77
CA LEU A 5 4.93 18.68 7.64
C LEU A 5 6.16 18.15 6.91
N TYR A 6 7.17 17.71 7.65
CA TYR A 6 8.37 17.11 7.08
C TYR A 6 8.05 15.83 6.30
N GLY A 7 7.22 14.94 6.87
CA GLY A 7 6.77 13.72 6.20
C GLY A 7 5.99 14.00 4.91
N ALA A 8 5.02 14.92 4.95
CA ALA A 8 4.25 15.32 3.77
C ALA A 8 5.14 15.90 2.66
N VAL A 9 6.09 16.77 3.03
CA VAL A 9 7.06 17.35 2.08
C VAL A 9 7.96 16.28 1.49
N LEU A 10 8.45 15.34 2.29
CA LEU A 10 9.30 14.26 1.81
C LEU A 10 8.54 13.34 0.83
N SER A 11 7.29 12.98 1.13
CA SER A 11 6.42 12.18 0.26
C SER A 11 6.07 12.90 -1.05
N CYS A 12 5.82 14.21 -1.01
CA CYS A 12 5.64 15.01 -2.23
C CYS A 12 6.90 15.03 -3.09
N ILE A 13 8.06 15.28 -2.49
CA ILE A 13 9.34 15.33 -3.19
C ILE A 13 9.66 13.97 -3.83
N THR A 14 9.49 12.87 -3.10
CA THR A 14 9.72 11.52 -3.64
C THR A 14 8.74 11.17 -4.75
N SER A 15 7.45 11.49 -4.61
CA SER A 15 6.45 11.26 -5.67
C SER A 15 6.79 12.00 -6.96
N ILE A 16 7.28 13.25 -6.86
CA ILE A 16 7.72 14.04 -8.02
C ILE A 16 9.01 13.46 -8.62
N GLN A 17 9.96 13.04 -7.78
CA GLN A 17 11.22 12.42 -8.22
C GLN A 17 11.03 11.07 -8.90
N THR A 18 9.99 10.31 -8.56
CA THR A 18 9.62 9.05 -9.23
C THR A 18 9.34 9.25 -10.73
N PHE A 19 8.78 10.40 -11.13
CA PHE A 19 8.48 10.70 -12.54
C PHE A 19 9.57 11.55 -13.22
N ALA A 20 10.43 12.24 -12.47
CA ALA A 20 11.50 13.11 -12.97
C ALA A 20 12.86 12.75 -12.36
N GLY A 21 13.35 11.55 -12.64
CA GLY A 21 14.51 10.92 -11.99
C GLY A 21 15.89 11.59 -12.16
N GLN A 22 16.00 12.77 -12.77
CA GLN A 22 17.25 13.54 -12.89
C GLN A 22 17.18 14.96 -12.32
N TRP A 23 16.07 15.35 -11.67
CA TRP A 23 15.89 16.71 -11.19
C TRP A 23 16.40 16.87 -9.75
N MET A 24 17.46 17.65 -9.56
CA MET A 24 17.96 18.04 -8.24
C MET A 24 17.16 19.24 -7.73
N PRO A 25 16.31 19.11 -6.69
CA PRO A 25 15.44 20.20 -6.27
C PRO A 25 16.23 21.28 -5.54
N SER A 26 16.35 22.45 -6.16
CA SER A 26 16.90 23.67 -5.55
C SER A 26 16.06 24.12 -4.34
N ARG A 27 16.71 24.81 -3.37
CA ARG A 27 16.11 25.28 -2.10
C ARG A 27 14.77 26.00 -2.30
N ASN A 28 14.65 26.77 -3.39
CA ASN A 28 13.45 27.56 -3.68
C ASN A 28 12.24 26.70 -4.06
N ILE A 29 12.44 25.60 -4.78
CA ILE A 29 11.35 24.69 -5.16
C ILE A 29 10.80 23.96 -3.94
N ARG A 30 11.66 23.56 -3.00
CA ARG A 30 11.23 22.91 -1.75
C ARG A 30 10.38 23.85 -0.89
N VAL A 31 10.75 25.14 -0.82
CA VAL A 31 9.99 26.16 -0.08
C VAL A 31 8.64 26.42 -0.75
N VAL A 32 8.60 26.61 -2.06
CA VAL A 32 7.35 26.84 -2.81
C VAL A 32 6.40 25.65 -2.70
N LEU A 33 6.91 24.41 -2.87
CA LEU A 33 6.09 23.21 -2.69
C LEU A 33 5.54 23.08 -1.26
N SER A 34 6.36 23.37 -0.25
CA SER A 34 5.93 23.32 1.15
C SER A 34 4.83 24.34 1.44
N ILE A 35 4.95 25.56 0.89
CA ILE A 35 3.93 26.61 1.03
C ILE A 35 2.64 26.20 0.33
N ILE A 36 2.71 25.66 -0.90
CA ILE A 36 1.53 25.20 -1.64
C ILE A 36 0.81 24.09 -0.88
N VAL A 37 1.54 23.08 -0.41
CA VAL A 37 0.98 21.98 0.38
C VAL A 37 0.35 22.51 1.67
N LEU A 38 0.99 23.46 2.35
CA LEU A 38 0.46 24.07 3.58
C LEU A 38 -0.83 24.84 3.32
N VAL A 39 -0.88 25.65 2.26
CA VAL A 39 -2.07 26.43 1.88
C VAL A 39 -3.21 25.49 1.49
N LEU A 40 -2.95 24.50 0.63
CA LEU A 40 -3.95 23.51 0.23
C LEU A 40 -4.49 22.74 1.44
N ALA A 41 -3.61 22.23 2.30
CA ALA A 41 -3.99 21.50 3.51
C ALA A 41 -4.85 22.37 4.44
N THR A 42 -4.48 23.64 4.62
CA THR A 42 -5.22 24.60 5.47
C THR A 42 -6.59 24.92 4.89
N LEU A 43 -6.70 25.14 3.57
CA LEU A 43 -7.97 25.37 2.89
C LEU A 43 -8.89 24.15 2.97
N THR A 44 -8.37 22.94 2.74
CA THR A 44 -9.15 21.71 2.92
C THR A 44 -9.58 21.51 4.38
N ALA A 45 -8.75 21.86 5.37
CA ALA A 45 -9.10 21.75 6.78
C ALA A 45 -10.21 22.74 7.18
N LEU A 46 -10.16 23.98 6.68
CA LEU A 46 -11.20 24.98 6.91
C LEU A 46 -12.53 24.54 6.28
N TRP A 47 -12.50 24.04 5.05
CA TRP A 47 -13.69 23.55 4.36
C TRP A 47 -14.27 22.29 5.03
N ALA A 48 -13.42 21.38 5.50
CA ALA A 48 -13.82 20.16 6.20
C ALA A 48 -14.32 20.41 7.64
N SER A 49 -14.09 21.58 8.23
CA SER A 49 -14.40 21.84 9.66
C SER A 49 -15.88 21.67 10.02
N SER A 50 -16.80 21.92 9.08
CA SER A 50 -18.25 21.78 9.29
C SER A 50 -18.71 20.33 9.49
N ASN A 51 -17.98 19.36 8.92
CA ASN A 51 -18.28 17.93 8.93
C ASN A 51 -17.00 17.12 9.20
N PHE A 52 -16.17 17.61 10.13
CA PHE A 52 -14.80 17.12 10.32
C PHE A 52 -14.74 15.61 10.54
N ILE A 53 -15.61 15.06 11.40
CA ILE A 53 -15.62 13.63 11.73
C ILE A 53 -15.89 12.79 10.49
N SER A 54 -16.93 13.13 9.73
CA SER A 54 -17.29 12.40 8.50
C SER A 54 -16.17 12.47 7.46
N PHE A 55 -15.57 13.66 7.27
CA PHE A 55 -14.46 13.83 6.32
C PHE A 55 -13.21 13.05 6.75
N PHE A 56 -12.88 13.11 8.04
CA PHE A 56 -11.75 12.41 8.63
C PHE A 56 -11.88 10.89 8.45
N LEU A 57 -13.05 10.34 8.77
CA LEU A 57 -13.33 8.91 8.58
C LEU A 57 -13.28 8.51 7.10
N ASN A 58 -13.85 9.31 6.19
CA ASN A 58 -13.78 9.05 4.76
C ASN A 58 -12.32 9.01 4.24
N VAL A 59 -11.46 9.91 4.72
CA VAL A 59 -10.03 9.89 4.38
C VAL A 59 -9.34 8.65 4.94
N ILE A 60 -9.62 8.28 6.20
CA ILE A 60 -9.09 7.05 6.80
C ILE A 60 -9.53 5.83 5.98
N PHE A 61 -10.80 5.73 5.60
CA PHE A 61 -11.29 4.61 4.81
C PHE A 61 -10.67 4.58 3.42
N ALA A 62 -10.50 5.72 2.77
CA ALA A 62 -9.81 5.80 1.48
C ALA A 62 -8.34 5.35 1.59
N LEU A 63 -7.65 5.74 2.67
CA LEU A 63 -6.28 5.30 2.95
C LEU A 63 -6.23 3.81 3.25
N LEU A 64 -7.12 3.29 4.11
CA LEU A 64 -7.21 1.86 4.43
C LEU A 64 -7.45 1.03 3.17
N PHE A 65 -8.37 1.46 2.30
CA PHE A 65 -8.71 0.75 1.08
C PHE A 65 -7.50 0.51 0.15
N ILE A 66 -6.57 1.46 0.11
CA ILE A 66 -5.33 1.40 -0.70
C ILE A 66 -4.21 0.70 0.08
N LEU A 67 -4.03 1.04 1.36
CA LEU A 67 -2.93 0.56 2.19
C LEU A 67 -3.08 -0.89 2.61
N VAL A 68 -4.29 -1.36 2.89
CA VAL A 68 -4.53 -2.72 3.41
C VAL A 68 -4.08 -3.80 2.42
N PRO A 69 -4.49 -3.80 1.14
CA PRO A 69 -3.98 -4.74 0.15
C PRO A 69 -2.46 -4.66 -0.02
N TRP A 70 -1.92 -3.43 -0.02
CA TRP A 70 -0.48 -3.20 -0.19
C TRP A 70 0.34 -3.80 0.96
N VAL A 71 -0.04 -3.51 2.22
CA VAL A 71 0.61 -4.05 3.41
C VAL A 71 0.50 -5.57 3.45
N SER A 72 -0.65 -6.12 3.07
CA SER A 72 -0.89 -7.58 3.06
C SER A 72 0.05 -8.30 2.11
N ILE A 73 0.18 -7.79 0.88
CA ILE A 73 1.08 -8.35 -0.14
C ILE A 73 2.53 -8.19 0.32
N ASN A 74 2.91 -7.02 0.83
CA ASN A 74 4.27 -6.76 1.27
C ASN A 74 4.69 -7.66 2.45
N LEU A 75 3.83 -7.80 3.46
CA LEU A 75 4.06 -8.69 4.61
C LEU A 75 4.21 -10.14 4.16
N LEU A 76 3.31 -10.61 3.30
CA LEU A 76 3.36 -11.99 2.82
C LEU A 76 4.60 -12.26 1.97
N ASP A 77 4.97 -11.30 1.13
CA ASP A 77 6.20 -11.36 0.33
C ASP A 77 7.44 -11.43 1.23
N PHE A 78 7.49 -10.57 2.25
CA PHE A 78 8.63 -10.46 3.15
C PHE A 78 8.79 -11.67 4.07
N TYR A 79 7.71 -12.09 4.72
CA TYR A 79 7.77 -13.16 5.73
C TYR A 79 7.68 -14.56 5.13
N VAL A 80 6.86 -14.77 4.10
CA VAL A 80 6.55 -16.12 3.60
C VAL A 80 7.29 -16.44 2.29
N VAL A 81 7.28 -15.52 1.33
CA VAL A 81 7.83 -15.78 -0.01
C VAL A 81 9.35 -15.68 -0.02
N ASN A 82 9.91 -14.54 0.41
CA ASN A 82 11.35 -14.30 0.40
C ASN A 82 12.02 -14.59 1.75
N LYS A 83 11.24 -14.91 2.79
CA LYS A 83 11.73 -15.29 4.13
C LYS A 83 12.80 -14.34 4.67
N LYS A 84 12.61 -13.03 4.51
CA LYS A 84 13.53 -11.95 4.90
C LYS A 84 14.87 -11.91 4.16
N SER A 85 15.08 -12.76 3.15
CA SER A 85 16.28 -12.77 2.32
C SER A 85 16.04 -11.92 1.08
N TYR A 86 16.49 -10.67 1.13
CA TYR A 86 16.44 -9.75 0.01
C TYR A 86 17.85 -9.35 -0.41
N ASP A 87 18.10 -9.37 -1.72
CA ASP A 87 19.33 -8.81 -2.27
C ASP A 87 19.19 -7.28 -2.38
N ILE A 88 19.82 -6.59 -1.43
CA ILE A 88 19.82 -5.13 -1.34
C ILE A 88 20.43 -4.51 -2.60
N GLN A 89 21.45 -5.13 -3.21
CA GLN A 89 22.08 -4.56 -4.41
C GLN A 89 21.14 -4.58 -5.61
N SER A 90 20.36 -5.65 -5.76
CA SER A 90 19.34 -5.75 -6.79
C SER A 90 18.17 -4.79 -6.61
N ILE A 91 17.86 -4.36 -5.38
CA ILE A 91 16.78 -3.37 -5.11
C ILE A 91 17.16 -1.96 -5.58
N PHE A 92 18.43 -1.58 -5.46
CA PHE A 92 18.92 -0.27 -5.89
C PHE A 92 19.37 -0.24 -7.36
N ALA A 93 19.39 -1.38 -8.04
CA ALA A 93 19.78 -1.48 -9.44
C ALA A 93 18.76 -0.76 -10.34
N ARG A 94 19.24 0.08 -11.26
CA ARG A 94 18.41 0.95 -12.13
C ARG A 94 17.52 0.18 -13.11
N ASP A 95 17.85 -1.08 -13.37
CA ASP A 95 17.10 -2.04 -14.17
C ASP A 95 16.09 -2.88 -13.35
N GLY A 96 16.14 -2.79 -12.01
CA GLY A 96 15.34 -3.59 -11.07
C GLY A 96 15.97 -4.94 -10.71
N GLY A 97 17.19 -5.24 -11.20
CA GLY A 97 17.93 -6.47 -10.89
C GLY A 97 17.11 -7.75 -11.05
N ILE A 98 17.28 -8.69 -10.12
CA ILE A 98 16.59 -10.00 -10.08
C ILE A 98 15.07 -9.84 -9.88
N TYR A 99 14.62 -8.67 -9.38
CA TYR A 99 13.22 -8.38 -9.10
C TYR A 99 12.46 -7.80 -10.30
N GLY A 100 13.18 -7.26 -11.28
CA GLY A 100 12.62 -6.52 -12.42
C GLY A 100 11.93 -5.23 -12.01
N LYS A 101 11.50 -4.42 -12.98
CA LYS A 101 10.85 -3.12 -12.72
C LYS A 101 9.43 -3.25 -12.17
N PHE A 102 8.73 -4.32 -12.51
CA PHE A 102 7.33 -4.54 -12.14
C PHE A 102 7.09 -6.00 -11.75
N ASN A 103 6.60 -6.22 -10.54
CA ASN A 103 6.12 -7.53 -10.12
C ASN A 103 4.66 -7.69 -10.54
N ALA A 104 4.44 -8.27 -11.73
CA ALA A 104 3.10 -8.48 -12.28
C ALA A 104 2.20 -9.30 -11.34
N LYS A 105 2.75 -10.28 -10.61
CA LYS A 105 1.98 -11.09 -9.65
C LYS A 105 1.47 -10.25 -8.47
N ALA A 106 2.33 -9.40 -7.91
CA ALA A 106 1.95 -8.48 -6.85
C ALA A 106 0.91 -7.48 -7.34
N LEU A 107 1.09 -6.94 -8.55
CA LEU A 107 0.17 -5.96 -9.13
C LEU A 107 -1.21 -6.56 -9.40
N THR A 108 -1.28 -7.77 -9.96
CA THR A 108 -2.54 -8.48 -10.17
C THR A 108 -3.23 -8.83 -8.86
N ALA A 109 -2.50 -9.32 -7.84
CA ALA A 109 -3.07 -9.59 -6.52
C ALA A 109 -3.60 -8.32 -5.84
N TYR A 110 -2.93 -7.18 -6.04
CA TYR A 110 -3.35 -5.88 -5.54
C TYR A 110 -4.65 -5.41 -6.22
N PHE A 111 -4.73 -5.47 -7.54
CA PHE A 111 -5.96 -5.11 -8.27
C PHE A 111 -7.13 -6.02 -7.94
N ILE A 112 -6.90 -7.33 -7.77
CA ILE A 112 -7.95 -8.26 -7.34
C ILE A 112 -8.42 -7.92 -5.93
N GLY A 113 -7.50 -7.64 -5.01
CA GLY A 113 -7.84 -7.20 -3.65
C GLY A 113 -8.70 -5.93 -3.64
N ILE A 114 -8.36 -4.94 -4.46
CA ILE A 114 -9.18 -3.72 -4.63
C ILE A 114 -10.55 -4.06 -5.22
N ALA A 115 -10.60 -4.83 -6.31
CA ALA A 115 -11.86 -5.16 -6.98
C ALA A 115 -12.84 -5.91 -6.08
N VAL A 116 -12.33 -6.83 -5.25
CA VAL A 116 -13.16 -7.59 -4.31
C VAL A 116 -13.61 -6.74 -3.13
N GLN A 117 -12.90 -5.68 -2.75
CA GLN A 117 -13.36 -4.77 -1.69
C GLN A 117 -14.57 -3.92 -2.12
N ILE A 118 -14.69 -3.57 -3.41
CA ILE A 118 -15.76 -2.71 -3.94
C ILE A 118 -17.18 -3.16 -3.52
N PRO A 119 -17.60 -4.42 -3.69
CA PRO A 119 -18.94 -4.87 -3.32
C PRO A 119 -19.22 -4.92 -1.80
N PHE A 120 -18.18 -4.87 -0.96
CA PHE A 120 -18.30 -4.92 0.51
C PHE A 120 -18.08 -3.55 1.18
N LEU A 121 -17.73 -2.52 0.41
CA LEU A 121 -17.53 -1.16 0.94
C LEU A 121 -18.82 -0.61 1.52
N LYS A 122 -18.73 -0.08 2.75
CA LYS A 122 -19.80 0.65 3.42
C LYS A 122 -19.30 2.03 3.77
N ASN A 123 -19.49 2.98 2.86
CA ASN A 123 -18.99 4.34 3.02
C ASN A 123 -20.07 5.38 2.71
N ALA A 124 -19.86 6.62 3.19
CA ALA A 124 -20.84 7.70 3.00
C ALA A 124 -21.15 8.02 1.52
N PHE A 125 -20.26 7.63 0.60
CA PHE A 125 -20.41 7.84 -0.84
C PHE A 125 -20.90 6.61 -1.61
N PHE A 126 -20.73 5.40 -1.07
CA PHE A 126 -21.04 4.15 -1.77
C PHE A 126 -21.31 3.02 -0.79
N THR A 127 -22.46 2.36 -0.99
CA THR A 127 -22.87 1.16 -0.23
C THR A 127 -22.96 0.00 -1.21
N GLY A 128 -22.07 -0.98 -1.07
CA GLY A 128 -22.07 -2.18 -1.89
C GLY A 128 -23.20 -3.15 -1.55
N ALA A 129 -23.54 -4.03 -2.50
CA ALA A 129 -24.64 -5.00 -2.36
C ALA A 129 -24.46 -5.98 -1.17
N LEU A 130 -23.23 -6.16 -0.69
CA LEU A 130 -22.89 -7.02 0.45
C LEU A 130 -22.40 -6.22 1.67
N ALA A 131 -22.67 -4.92 1.72
CA ALA A 131 -22.22 -4.04 2.80
C ALA A 131 -22.98 -4.24 4.12
N ASP A 132 -24.22 -4.75 4.09
CA ASP A 132 -25.08 -4.89 5.27
C ASP A 132 -24.93 -6.22 6.01
N VAL A 133 -23.84 -6.96 5.79
CA VAL A 133 -23.55 -8.20 6.52
C VAL A 133 -23.31 -7.94 8.02
N ILE A 134 -22.78 -6.75 8.38
CA ILE A 134 -22.69 -6.28 9.77
C ILE A 134 -23.27 -4.85 9.85
N PRO A 135 -24.26 -4.59 10.73
CA PRO A 135 -24.76 -3.24 10.97
C PRO A 135 -23.62 -2.31 11.43
N ASP A 136 -23.53 -1.13 10.82
CA ASP A 136 -22.62 -0.04 11.20
C ASP A 136 -21.09 -0.30 11.20
N ALA A 137 -20.62 -1.41 10.59
CA ALA A 137 -19.19 -1.70 10.46
C ALA A 137 -18.79 -1.98 9.00
N ASP A 138 -17.69 -1.37 8.55
CA ASP A 138 -17.08 -1.68 7.26
C ASP A 138 -16.23 -2.97 7.37
N ILE A 139 -16.61 -4.02 6.62
CA ILE A 139 -15.91 -5.31 6.58
C ILE A 139 -14.97 -5.39 5.37
N SER A 140 -15.06 -4.45 4.43
CA SER A 140 -14.33 -4.47 3.17
C SER A 140 -12.82 -4.61 3.40
N TRP A 141 -12.26 -3.89 4.38
CA TRP A 141 -10.83 -3.95 4.70
C TRP A 141 -10.39 -5.36 5.15
N VAL A 142 -11.20 -6.09 5.92
CA VAL A 142 -10.86 -7.47 6.35
C VAL A 142 -10.84 -8.39 5.14
N ILE A 143 -11.84 -8.26 4.27
CA ILE A 143 -11.95 -9.06 3.06
C ILE A 143 -10.80 -8.74 2.11
N GLY A 144 -10.46 -7.46 1.94
CA GLY A 144 -9.31 -7.01 1.15
C GLY A 144 -8.01 -7.62 1.64
N LEU A 145 -7.78 -7.61 2.95
CA LEU A 145 -6.61 -8.23 3.58
C LEU A 145 -6.55 -9.73 3.26
N VAL A 146 -7.62 -10.47 3.56
CA VAL A 146 -7.66 -11.93 3.41
C VAL A 146 -7.53 -12.33 1.94
N VAL A 147 -8.25 -11.66 1.03
CA VAL A 147 -8.22 -11.97 -0.41
C VAL A 147 -6.86 -11.65 -1.00
N SER A 148 -6.27 -10.49 -0.70
CA SER A 148 -4.93 -10.14 -1.17
C SER A 148 -3.87 -11.12 -0.67
N LEU A 149 -3.96 -11.58 0.58
CA LEU A 149 -3.09 -12.63 1.11
C LEU A 149 -3.24 -13.94 0.34
N VAL A 150 -4.48 -14.44 0.20
CA VAL A 150 -4.73 -15.73 -0.45
C VAL A 150 -4.31 -15.70 -1.92
N VAL A 151 -4.68 -14.66 -2.67
CA VAL A 151 -4.34 -14.54 -4.09
C VAL A 151 -2.83 -14.47 -4.29
N TYR A 152 -2.13 -13.63 -3.51
CA TYR A 152 -0.68 -13.52 -3.62
C TYR A 152 0.03 -14.81 -3.19
N TYR A 153 -0.47 -15.48 -2.15
CA TYR A 153 0.03 -16.79 -1.72
C TYR A 153 -0.12 -17.82 -2.85
N VAL A 154 -1.30 -17.88 -3.47
CA VAL A 154 -1.58 -18.82 -4.57
C VAL A 154 -0.66 -18.56 -5.77
N PHE A 155 -0.44 -17.31 -6.14
CA PHE A 155 0.48 -16.96 -7.23
C PHE A 155 1.96 -17.31 -6.96
N ASN A 156 2.33 -17.43 -5.69
CA ASN A 156 3.70 -17.73 -5.25
C ASN A 156 3.87 -19.15 -4.65
N LEU A 157 2.83 -19.99 -4.67
CA LEU A 157 2.84 -21.39 -4.22
C LEU A 157 4.03 -22.18 -4.78
N GLY A 158 4.34 -22.01 -6.08
CA GLY A 158 5.47 -22.70 -6.72
C GLY A 158 6.84 -22.33 -6.13
N LYS A 159 7.05 -21.05 -5.80
CA LYS A 159 8.28 -20.59 -5.12
C LYS A 159 8.32 -21.06 -3.66
N ILE A 160 7.18 -21.00 -2.97
CA ILE A 160 7.07 -21.39 -1.55
C ILE A 160 7.34 -22.90 -1.38
N LYS A 161 6.77 -23.76 -2.26
CA LYS A 161 6.99 -25.21 -2.23
C LYS A 161 8.43 -25.60 -2.55
N CYS A 162 9.08 -24.93 -3.50
CA CYS A 162 10.46 -25.21 -3.87
C CYS A 162 11.47 -24.73 -2.80
N SER A 163 11.10 -23.68 -2.04
CA SER A 163 11.90 -23.16 -0.92
C SER A 163 11.56 -23.81 0.42
N ALA A 164 10.55 -24.70 0.49
CA ALA A 164 10.34 -25.55 1.64
C ALA A 164 11.51 -26.56 1.67
N PRO A 165 12.41 -26.50 2.66
CA PRO A 165 13.39 -27.55 2.81
C PRO A 165 12.61 -28.85 3.01
N ALA A 166 13.13 -29.94 2.45
CA ALA A 166 12.78 -31.28 2.88
C ALA A 166 13.05 -31.37 4.40
N LEU A 167 12.07 -30.96 5.21
CA LEU A 167 12.09 -31.04 6.67
C LEU A 167 11.70 -32.44 7.12
N ASN A 168 12.16 -33.45 6.38
CA ASN A 168 12.11 -34.84 6.80
C ASN A 168 13.08 -35.68 5.97
N ALA A 169 13.79 -36.57 6.66
CA ALA A 169 14.58 -37.68 6.12
C ALA A 169 16.06 -37.47 5.71
N LYS A 170 16.84 -36.69 6.46
CA LYS A 170 18.25 -37.06 6.73
C LYS A 170 18.66 -36.68 8.16
N LEU A 171 18.27 -37.51 9.12
CA LEU A 171 19.07 -37.72 10.33
C LEU A 171 19.91 -38.98 10.07
N PRO A 172 21.24 -38.89 9.92
CA PRO A 172 22.10 -40.06 10.01
C PRO A 172 22.11 -40.60 11.45
N GLN A 173 22.18 -41.93 11.52
CA GLN A 173 22.13 -42.88 12.63
C GLN A 173 22.64 -42.38 13.99
#